data_AF-A0ABD6MWM1-F1
#
_entry.id   AF-A0ABD6MWM1-F1
#
_cell.length_a   1.000
_cell.length_b   1.000
_cell.length_c   1.000
_cell.angle_alpha   90.00
_cell.angle_beta   90.00
_cell.angle_gamma   90.00
#
_symmetry.space_group_name_H-M   'P 1'
#
loop_
_entity.id
_entity.type
_entity.pdbx_description
1 polymer ?
#
loop_
_entity_poly.entity_id
_entity_poly.type
_entity_poly.pdbx_seq_one_letter_code
_entity_poly.pdbx_strand_id
1 'polypeptide(L)' 'QPVKLQFKKKGAKSYTTVKTIKTSSTGTLKTTVKASADGHWRYSFAGTSTTPAVSAVGDFVDVK' A
#
# COMPACT_ATOMS: atom_id res chain seq x y z
N GLN A 1 9.27 -4.74 -9.84
CA GLN A 1 7.93 -5.36 -9.69
C GLN A 1 6.92 -4.29 -9.27
N PRO A 2 5.69 -4.25 -9.80
CA PRO A 2 4.69 -3.25 -9.40
C PRO A 2 4.04 -3.62 -8.05
N VAL A 3 4.00 -2.68 -7.12
CA VAL A 3 3.39 -2.80 -5.79
C VAL A 3 2.41 -1.65 -5.59
N LYS A 4 1.22 -1.95 -5.07
CA LYS A 4 0.16 -0.96 -4.82
C LYS A 4 0.28 -0.44 -3.38
N LEU A 5 0.43 0.86 -3.21
CA LEU A 5 0.16 1.52 -1.94
C LEU A 5 -1.34 1.75 -1.84
N GLN A 6 -1.93 1.25 -0.76
CA GLN A 6 -3.35 1.30 -0.52
C GLN A 6 -3.68 2.04 0.77
N PHE A 7 -4.80 2.72 0.78
CA PHE A 7 -5.35 3.42 1.94
C PHE A 7 -6.79 2.96 2.20
N LYS A 8 -7.13 2.79 3.46
CA LYS A 8 -8.50 2.54 3.94
C LYS A 8 -8.80 3.57 5.01
N LYS A 9 -9.64 4.56 4.68
CA LYS A 9 -10.11 5.57 5.63
C LYS A 9 -10.74 4.90 6.86
N LYS A 10 -10.58 5.50 8.04
CA LYS A 10 -11.24 5.05 9.27
C LYS A 10 -12.75 4.93 9.04
N GLY A 11 -13.34 3.79 9.41
CA GLY A 11 -14.74 3.46 9.16
C GLY A 11 -15.06 2.91 7.76
N ALA A 12 -14.14 2.98 6.79
CA ALA A 12 -14.34 2.37 5.48
C ALA A 12 -14.14 0.85 5.53
N LYS A 13 -14.85 0.14 4.63
CA LYS A 13 -14.81 -1.33 4.53
C LYS A 13 -13.71 -1.84 3.61
N SER A 14 -13.25 -1.04 2.64
CA SER A 14 -12.32 -1.46 1.60
C SER A 14 -11.11 -0.54 1.47
N TYR A 15 -10.01 -1.15 1.03
CA TYR A 15 -8.80 -0.43 0.66
C TYR A 15 -8.91 0.09 -0.78
N THR A 16 -8.46 1.32 -1.01
CA THR A 16 -8.31 1.89 -2.35
C THR A 16 -6.83 2.03 -2.67
N THR A 17 -6.47 1.85 -3.94
CA THR A 17 -5.08 2.06 -4.38
C THR A 17 -4.88 3.54 -4.61
N VAL A 18 -3.96 4.14 -3.87
CA VAL A 18 -3.62 5.57 -3.98
C VAL A 18 -2.37 5.79 -4.82
N LYS A 19 -1.52 4.76 -4.98
CA LYS A 19 -0.34 4.82 -5.83
C LYS A 19 0.13 3.43 -6.24
N THR A 20 0.71 3.30 -7.43
CA THR A 20 1.46 2.11 -7.86
C THR A 20 2.94 2.47 -7.93
N ILE A 21 3.79 1.69 -7.27
CA ILE A 21 5.24 1.91 -7.18
C ILE A 21 5.97 0.71 -7.78
N LYS A 22 6.98 0.97 -8.60
CA LYS A 22 7.87 -0.07 -9.11
C LYS A 22 9.02 -0.24 -8.12
N THR A 23 9.24 -1.46 -7.64
CA THR A 23 10.42 -1.79 -6.84
C THR A 23 11.70 -1.63 -7.67
N SER A 24 12.81 -1.39 -6.98
CA SER A 24 14.17 -1.48 -7.53
C SER A 24 14.51 -2.92 -7.95
N SER A 25 15.68 -3.10 -8.57
CA SER A 25 16.24 -4.41 -8.90
C SER A 25 16.50 -5.29 -7.68
N THR A 26 16.70 -4.69 -6.50
CA THR A 26 16.91 -5.39 -5.21
C THR A 26 15.63 -5.51 -4.38
N GLY A 27 14.47 -5.13 -4.93
CA GLY A 27 13.17 -5.29 -4.25
C GLY A 27 12.80 -4.15 -3.30
N THR A 28 13.64 -3.12 -3.15
CA THR A 28 13.33 -1.96 -2.31
C THR A 28 12.33 -1.01 -2.99
N LEU A 29 11.49 -0.36 -2.20
CA LEU A 29 10.58 0.68 -2.67
C LEU A 29 10.50 1.82 -1.64
N LYS A 30 10.27 3.04 -2.14
CA LYS A 30 10.04 4.22 -1.31
C LYS A 30 9.03 5.12 -2.01
N THR A 31 8.12 5.69 -1.24
CA THR A 31 7.21 6.71 -1.76
C THR A 31 6.70 7.58 -0.63
N THR A 32 6.16 8.73 -0.99
CA THR A 32 5.50 9.65 -0.07
C THR A 32 4.13 10.00 -0.64
N VAL A 33 3.11 9.93 0.22
CA VAL A 33 1.75 10.41 -0.07
C VAL A 33 1.29 11.19 1.15
N LYS A 34 0.72 12.38 0.95
CA LYS A 34 0.15 13.16 2.05
C LYS A 34 -1.13 12.49 2.53
N ALA A 35 -1.18 12.13 3.81
CA ALA A 35 -2.42 11.68 4.44
C ALA A 35 -3.32 12.91 4.69
N SER A 36 -4.61 12.80 4.31
CA SER A 36 -5.61 13.85 4.51
C SER A 36 -6.71 13.46 5.50
N ALA A 37 -6.71 12.21 5.98
CA ALA A 37 -7.66 11.68 6.93
C ALA A 37 -7.08 10.45 7.65
N ASP A 38 -7.64 10.15 8.82
CA ASP A 38 -7.33 8.93 9.56
C ASP A 38 -7.60 7.66 8.74
N GLY A 39 -6.76 6.65 8.91
CA GLY A 39 -7.02 5.35 8.33
C GLY A 39 -5.81 4.43 8.32
N HIS A 40 -5.96 3.31 7.62
CA HIS A 40 -4.93 2.30 7.50
C HIS A 40 -4.25 2.35 6.14
N TRP A 41 -2.93 2.31 6.14
CA TRP A 41 -2.09 2.19 4.96
C TRP A 41 -1.55 0.77 4.83
N ARG A 42 -1.42 0.26 3.61
CA ARG A 42 -0.72 -1.01 3.36
C ARG A 42 -0.11 -1.06 1.98
N TYR A 43 0.93 -1.88 1.82
CA TYR A 43 1.38 -2.33 0.51
C TYR A 43 0.67 -3.62 0.11
N SER A 44 0.35 -3.73 -1.18
CA SER A 44 -0.27 -4.92 -1.77
C SER A 44 0.46 -5.27 -3.06
N PHE A 45 1.00 -6.47 -3.11
CA PHE A 45 1.66 -7.05 -4.27
C PHE A 45 0.75 -8.10 -4.90
N ALA A 46 0.45 -7.94 -6.19
CA ALA A 46 -0.48 -8.81 -6.91
C ALA A 46 0.12 -10.18 -7.29
N GLY A 47 1.40 -10.41 -7.01
CA GLY A 47 2.11 -11.60 -7.45
C GLY A 47 2.60 -11.51 -8.90
N THR A 48 3.41 -12.48 -9.27
CA THR A 48 3.88 -12.79 -10.63
C THR A 48 3.71 -14.28 -10.86
N SER A 49 4.12 -14.77 -12.04
CA SER A 49 4.17 -16.22 -12.31
C SER A 49 5.09 -17.00 -11.37
N THR A 50 6.09 -16.34 -10.77
CA THR A 50 7.10 -16.98 -9.92
C THR A 50 7.09 -16.50 -8.47
N THR A 51 6.26 -15.51 -8.12
CA THR A 51 6.19 -14.96 -6.76
C THR A 51 4.73 -14.78 -6.36
N PRO A 52 4.26 -15.41 -5.26
CA PRO A 52 2.87 -15.30 -4.83
C PRO A 52 2.43 -13.86 -4.51
N ALA A 53 1.13 -13.61 -4.61
CA ALA A 53 0.52 -12.37 -4.18
C ALA A 53 0.51 -12.27 -2.64
N VAL A 54 0.73 -11.06 -2.11
CA VAL A 54 0.68 -10.81 -0.67
C VAL A 54 0.26 -9.37 -0.38
N SER A 55 -0.50 -9.16 0.68
CA SER A 55 -0.81 -7.83 1.20
C SER A 55 -0.31 -7.71 2.63
N ALA A 56 0.34 -6.58 2.92
CA ALA A 56 0.79 -6.27 4.27
C ALA A 56 -0.41 -6.06 5.21
N VAL A 57 -0.15 -6.22 6.51
CA VAL A 57 -1.05 -5.75 7.56
C VAL A 57 -1.20 -4.23 7.44
N GLY A 58 -2.39 -3.73 7.73
CA GLY A 58 -2.66 -2.30 7.71
C GLY A 58 -1.96 -1.57 8.86
N ASP A 59 -1.30 -0.47 8.56
CA ASP A 59 -0.69 0.45 9.51
C ASP A 59 -1.56 1.68 9.70
N PHE A 60 -1.96 1.98 10.94
CA PHE A 60 -2.89 3.06 11.22
C PHE A 60 -2.17 4.40 11.36
N VAL A 61 -2.66 5.42 10.65
CA VAL A 61 -2.19 6.80 10.73
C VAL A 61 -3.32 7.69 11.22
N ASP A 62 -3.05 8.44 12.28
CA ASP A 62 -3.90 9.50 12.86
C ASP A 62 -3.46 10.86 12.29
N VAL A 63 -4.38 11.61 11.66
CA VAL A 63 -4.08 12.89 11.00
C VAL A 63 -4.60 14.04 11.87
N LYS A 64 -3.74 15.02 12.17
CA LYS A 64 -4.02 16.17 13.05
C LYS A 64 -3.93 17.50 12.31
#